data_AF-A0AAU0KJB3-F1
#
_entry.id   AF-A0AAU0KJB3-F1
#
_cell.length_a   1.000
_cell.length_b   1.000
_cell.length_c   1.000
_cell.angle_alpha   90.00
_cell.angle_beta   90.00
_cell.angle_gamma   90.00
#
_symmetry.space_group_name_H-M   'P 1'
#
loop_
_entity.id
_entity.type
_entity.pdbx_description
1 polymer ?
#
loop_
_entity_poly.entity_id
_entity_poly.type
_entity_poly.pdbx_seq_one_letter_code
_entity_poly.pdbx_strand_id
1 'polypeptide(L)'
;MESKPITNTADLVHTDDLFARIKWLEQELNYRCTDEYSEELKALKSLARNVENITSEHTYQRSAELIRDGYLPEYRKGLDEAARGNAKFSSVDFDGVTYWLRH
;
A
#
# COMPACT_ATOMS: atom_id res chain seq x y z
N MET A 1 7.10 15.23 -12.63
CA MET A 1 5.68 14.98 -12.30
C MET A 1 5.63 14.71 -10.82
N GLU A 2 4.94 15.53 -10.06
CA GLU A 2 4.75 15.34 -8.62
C GLU A 2 3.80 14.15 -8.43
N SER A 3 4.30 13.04 -7.88
CA SER A 3 3.41 11.98 -7.38
C SER A 3 2.66 12.53 -6.16
N LYS A 4 1.38 12.19 -6.00
CA LYS A 4 0.63 12.59 -4.81
C LYS A 4 1.18 11.86 -3.57
N PRO A 5 1.19 12.50 -2.39
CA PRO A 5 1.58 11.83 -1.16
C PRO A 5 0.65 10.65 -0.87
N ILE A 6 1.23 9.52 -0.46
CA ILE A 6 0.47 8.35 -0.03
C ILE A 6 0.39 8.41 1.49
N THR A 7 -0.83 8.55 2.01
CA THR A 7 -1.09 8.60 3.46
C THR A 7 -2.09 7.51 3.86
N ASN A 8 -2.16 7.22 5.15
CA ASN A 8 -3.09 6.27 5.77
C ASN A 8 -4.58 6.73 5.76
N THR A 9 -4.89 7.75 4.96
CA THR A 9 -6.26 8.27 4.78
C THR A 9 -6.93 7.73 3.52
N ALA A 10 -6.16 7.19 2.58
CA ALA A 10 -6.70 6.64 1.34
C ALA A 10 -7.39 5.29 1.59
N ASP A 11 -8.60 5.13 1.05
CA ASP A 11 -9.37 3.89 1.21
C ASP A 11 -8.80 2.72 0.41
N LEU A 12 -8.09 3.03 -0.69
CA LEU A 12 -7.45 2.07 -1.58
C LEU A 12 -6.06 2.58 -1.95
N VAL A 13 -5.04 1.74 -1.74
CA VAL A 13 -3.65 2.00 -2.14
C VAL A 13 -3.18 0.84 -3.01
N HIS A 14 -2.57 1.15 -4.15
CA HIS A 14 -1.96 0.13 -5.01
C HIS A 14 -0.48 -0.03 -4.66
N THR A 15 0.01 -1.26 -4.62
CA THR A 15 1.43 -1.49 -4.32
C THR A 15 2.34 -0.88 -5.38
N ASP A 16 1.95 -0.85 -6.66
CA ASP A 16 2.71 -0.15 -7.70
C ASP A 16 2.91 1.34 -7.38
N ASP A 17 1.84 2.02 -6.97
CA ASP A 17 1.89 3.43 -6.60
C ASP A 17 2.75 3.64 -5.35
N LEU A 18 2.66 2.72 -4.38
CA LEU A 18 3.52 2.71 -3.18
C LEU A 18 5.01 2.65 -3.56
N PHE A 19 5.42 1.67 -4.37
CA PHE A 19 6.82 1.53 -4.77
C PHE A 19 7.29 2.68 -5.67
N ALA A 20 6.42 3.18 -6.55
CA ALA A 20 6.72 4.36 -7.36
C ALA A 20 6.94 5.61 -6.48
N ARG A 21 6.11 5.80 -5.45
CA ARG A 21 6.23 6.93 -4.49
C ARG A 21 7.49 6.81 -3.64
N ILE A 22 7.80 5.63 -3.11
CA ILE A 22 9.05 5.36 -2.37
C ILE A 22 10.25 5.76 -3.21
N LYS A 23 10.32 5.27 -4.46
CA LYS A 23 11.45 5.57 -5.36
C LYS A 23 11.56 7.06 -5.67
N TRP A 24 10.43 7.73 -5.86
CA TRP A 24 10.41 9.18 -6.08
C TRP A 24 10.92 9.95 -4.85
N LEU A 25 10.44 9.60 -3.65
CA LEU A 25 10.88 10.22 -2.39
C LEU A 25 12.37 10.01 -2.13
N GLU A 26 12.90 8.81 -2.42
CA GLU A 26 14.35 8.54 -2.32
C GLU A 26 15.17 9.44 -3.25
N GLN A 27 14.69 9.67 -4.48
CA GLN A 27 15.33 10.59 -5.41
C GLN A 27 15.21 12.04 -4.93
N GLU A 28 14.02 12.48 -4.54
CA GLU A 28 13.77 13.86 -4.11
C GLU A 28 14.58 14.21 -2.84
N LEU A 29 14.63 13.31 -1.85
CA LEU A 29 15.41 13.49 -0.63
C LEU A 29 16.92 13.55 -0.87
N ASN A 30 17.41 12.89 -1.93
CA ASN A 30 18.80 13.02 -2.35
C ASN A 30 19.14 14.43 -2.87
N TYR A 31 18.14 15.17 -3.37
CA TYR A 31 18.30 16.55 -3.84
C TYR A 31 17.86 17.60 -2.81
N ARG A 32 16.89 17.29 -1.95
CA ARG A 32 16.30 18.19 -0.94
C ARG A 32 15.92 17.41 0.31
N CYS A 33 16.69 17.56 1.38
CA CYS A 33 16.34 16.97 2.66
C CYS A 33 15.18 17.76 3.30
N THR A 34 13.97 17.19 3.25
CA THR A 34 12.78 17.75 3.90
C THR A 34 12.29 16.74 4.92
N ASP A 35 12.03 17.17 6.16
CA ASP A 35 11.57 16.29 7.23
C ASP A 35 10.25 15.58 6.86
N GLU A 36 9.31 16.29 6.21
CA GLU A 36 8.02 15.73 5.77
C GLU A 36 8.19 14.54 4.83
N TYR A 37 9.02 14.67 3.80
CA TYR A 37 9.30 13.58 2.86
C TYR A 37 10.09 12.43 3.49
N SER A 38 10.90 12.72 4.50
CA SER A 38 11.67 11.70 5.23
C SER A 38 10.75 10.84 6.10
N GLU A 39 9.80 11.46 6.79
CA GLU A 39 8.79 10.75 7.58
C GLU A 39 7.81 9.97 6.68
N GLU A 40 7.36 10.56 5.56
CA GLU A 40 6.56 9.83 4.56
C GLU A 40 7.33 8.60 4.06
N LEU A 41 8.59 8.76 3.64
CA LEU A 41 9.40 7.66 3.12
C LEU A 41 9.57 6.55 4.17
N LYS A 42 9.79 6.91 5.43
CA LYS A 42 9.94 5.95 6.53
C LYS A 42 8.65 5.15 6.74
N ALA A 43 7.49 5.81 6.75
CA ALA A 43 6.19 5.15 6.85
C ALA A 43 5.94 4.21 5.66
N LEU A 44 6.18 4.69 4.43
CA LEU A 44 5.99 3.89 3.23
C LEU A 44 6.95 2.69 3.14
N LYS A 45 8.21 2.83 3.55
CA LYS A 45 9.15 1.70 3.64
C LYS A 45 8.73 0.66 4.67
N SER A 46 8.19 1.10 5.81
CA SER A 46 7.63 0.19 6.82
C SER A 46 6.45 -0.60 6.25
N LEU A 47 5.54 0.10 5.54
CA LEU A 47 4.43 -0.53 4.85
C LEU A 47 4.88 -1.54 3.80
N ALA A 48 5.82 -1.16 2.92
CA ALA A 48 6.36 -2.04 1.88
C ALA A 48 6.95 -3.33 2.48
N ARG A 49 7.72 -3.19 3.57
CA ARG A 49 8.27 -4.35 4.28
C ARG A 49 7.19 -5.26 4.86
N ASN A 50 6.12 -4.68 5.41
CA ASN A 50 4.99 -5.46 5.92
C ASN A 50 4.28 -6.22 4.79
N VAL A 51 4.12 -5.60 3.63
CA VAL A 51 3.56 -6.24 2.43
C VAL A 51 4.46 -7.39 1.96
N GLU A 52 5.77 -7.16 1.82
CA GLU A 52 6.74 -8.16 1.40
C GLU A 52 6.81 -9.37 2.35
N ASN A 53 6.68 -9.14 3.66
CA ASN A 53 6.62 -10.24 4.64
C ASN A 53 5.39 -11.15 4.46
N ILE A 54 4.31 -10.62 3.90
CA ILE A 54 3.05 -11.35 3.67
C ILE A 54 3.06 -12.02 2.30
N THR A 55 3.54 -11.32 1.28
CA THR A 55 3.66 -11.86 -0.08
C THR A 55 4.98 -12.61 -0.21
N SER A 56 4.96 -13.93 -0.01
CA SER A 56 6.11 -14.76 -0.40
C SER A 56 6.44 -14.54 -1.89
N GLU A 57 7.70 -14.67 -2.29
CA GLU A 57 8.22 -14.35 -3.65
C GLU A 57 7.42 -14.98 -4.82
N HIS A 58 6.56 -15.97 -4.55
CA HIS A 58 5.73 -16.67 -5.52
C HIS A 58 4.26 -16.17 -5.63
N THR A 59 3.82 -15.24 -4.77
CA THR A 59 2.44 -14.69 -4.77
C THR A 59 2.36 -13.19 -5.01
N TYR A 60 3.48 -12.55 -5.34
CA TYR A 60 3.49 -11.13 -5.68
C TYR A 60 2.77 -10.90 -7.01
N GLN A 61 1.44 -10.80 -6.98
CA GLN A 61 0.68 -10.20 -8.05
C GLN A 61 1.14 -8.76 -8.14
N ARG A 62 1.66 -8.40 -9.31
CA ARG A 62 2.41 -7.17 -9.56
C ARG A 62 1.58 -5.88 -9.44
N SER A 63 0.39 -5.93 -8.84
CA SER A 63 -0.53 -4.80 -8.61
C SER A 63 -1.48 -5.16 -7.46
N ALA A 64 -0.92 -5.57 -6.31
CA ALA A 64 -1.73 -5.91 -5.16
C ALA A 64 -2.42 -4.65 -4.60
N GLU A 65 -3.64 -4.85 -4.08
CA GLU A 65 -4.46 -3.78 -3.54
C GLU A 65 -4.41 -3.83 -2.01
N LEU A 66 -4.12 -2.70 -1.39
CA LEU A 66 -4.24 -2.46 0.04
C LEU A 66 -5.55 -1.72 0.27
N ILE A 67 -6.49 -2.39 0.94
CA ILE A 67 -7.83 -1.88 1.21
C ILE A 67 -7.93 -1.51 2.69
N ARG A 68 -8.32 -0.27 2.99
CA ARG A 68 -8.50 0.15 4.38
C ARG A 68 -9.60 -0.69 5.07
N ASP A 69 -9.41 -1.05 6.34
CA ASP A 69 -10.38 -1.88 7.09
C ASP A 69 -11.82 -1.38 7.00
N GLY A 70 -12.03 -0.07 7.20
CA GLY A 70 -13.35 0.56 7.10
C GLY A 70 -13.98 0.55 5.70
N TYR A 71 -13.18 0.39 4.63
CA TYR A 71 -13.65 0.34 3.24
C TYR A 71 -13.75 -1.08 2.68
N LEU A 72 -13.23 -2.08 3.41
CA LEU A 72 -13.25 -3.48 2.99
C LEU A 72 -14.66 -4.00 2.66
N PRO A 73 -15.73 -3.69 3.44
CA PRO A 73 -17.08 -4.14 3.12
C PRO A 73 -17.58 -3.59 1.78
N GLU A 74 -17.33 -2.31 1.50
CA GLU A 74 -17.68 -1.63 0.26
C GLU A 74 -16.88 -2.18 -0.92
N TYR A 75 -15.57 -2.36 -0.74
CA TYR A 75 -14.71 -2.99 -1.75
C TYR A 75 -15.22 -4.39 -2.12
N ARG A 76 -15.59 -5.20 -1.12
CA ARG A 76 -16.18 -6.53 -1.37
C ARG A 76 -17.49 -6.44 -2.14
N LYS A 77 -18.34 -5.43 -1.90
CA LYS A 77 -19.58 -5.24 -2.68
C LYS A 77 -19.31 -4.99 -4.17
N GLY A 78 -18.17 -4.40 -4.52
CA GLY A 78 -17.76 -4.16 -5.91
C GLY A 78 -17.15 -5.39 -6.60
N LEU A 79 -16.69 -6.40 -5.86
CA LEU A 79 -16.14 -7.63 -6.42
C LEU A 79 -17.25 -8.55 -6.95
N ASP A 80 -17.00 -9.17 -8.11
CA ASP A 80 -17.83 -10.28 -8.63
C ASP A 80 -17.81 -11.49 -7.69
N GLU A 81 -18.86 -12.33 -7.74
CA GLU A 81 -18.99 -13.50 -6.85
C GLU A 81 -17.77 -14.44 -6.91
N ALA A 82 -17.22 -14.67 -8.11
CA ALA A 82 -16.02 -15.49 -8.31
C ALA A 82 -14.75 -14.85 -7.70
N ALA A 83 -14.66 -13.52 -7.70
CA ALA A 83 -13.54 -12.78 -7.12
C ALA A 83 -13.65 -12.73 -5.59
N ARG A 84 -14.86 -12.63 -5.03
CA ARG A 84 -15.09 -12.68 -3.58
C ARG A 84 -14.71 -14.02 -2.96
N GLY A 85 -15.01 -15.13 -3.66
CA GLY A 85 -14.72 -16.48 -3.16
C GLY A 85 -13.24 -16.85 -3.15
N ASN A 86 -12.43 -16.24 -4.03
CA ASN A 86 -11.01 -16.55 -4.19
C ASN A 86 -10.06 -15.50 -3.61
N ALA A 87 -10.53 -14.30 -3.27
CA ALA A 87 -9.69 -13.25 -2.73
C ALA A 87 -9.23 -13.58 -1.30
N LYS A 88 -7.92 -13.69 -1.09
CA LYS A 88 -7.34 -13.75 0.26
C LYS A 88 -6.97 -12.35 0.69
N PHE A 89 -7.24 -12.06 1.96
CA PHE A 89 -6.91 -10.79 2.58
C PHE A 89 -6.00 -11.05 3.76
N SER A 90 -4.88 -10.34 3.81
CA SER A 90 -3.95 -10.35 4.94
C SER A 90 -3.88 -8.96 5.54
N SER A 91 -3.93 -8.87 6.86
CA SER A 91 -3.83 -7.60 7.55
C SER A 91 -2.42 -7.03 7.48
N VAL A 92 -2.32 -5.74 7.16
CA VAL A 92 -1.10 -4.96 7.08
C VAL A 92 -1.28 -3.71 7.92
N ASP A 93 -0.30 -3.39 8.76
CA ASP A 93 -0.27 -2.09 9.44
C ASP A 93 0.33 -1.02 8.52
N PHE A 94 -0.37 0.10 8.42
CA PHE A 94 0.09 1.33 7.81
C PHE A 94 -0.03 2.50 8.79
N ASP A 95 1.05 2.79 9.52
CA ASP A 95 1.13 3.91 10.45
C ASP A 95 0.00 3.88 11.50
N GLY A 96 -0.23 2.69 12.09
CA GLY A 96 -1.28 2.45 13.08
C GLY A 96 -2.69 2.25 12.51
N VAL A 97 -2.87 2.33 11.19
CA VAL A 97 -4.14 2.04 10.51
C VAL A 97 -4.07 0.66 9.87
N THR A 98 -5.10 -0.17 10.10
CA THR A 98 -5.20 -1.50 9.50
C THR A 98 -5.66 -1.42 8.05
N TYR A 99 -4.85 -2.00 7.16
CA TYR A 99 -5.15 -2.26 5.76
C TYR A 99 -5.20 -3.76 5.50
N TRP A 100 -5.88 -4.16 4.44
CA TRP A 100 -6.02 -5.53 3.99
C TRP A 100 -5.41 -5.68 2.62
N LEU A 101 -4.33 -6.46 2.55
CA LEU A 101 -3.66 -6.79 1.31
C LEU A 101 -4.38 -7.93 0.60
N ARG A 102 -4.85 -7.68 -0.62
CA ARG A 102 -5.44 -8.70 -1.49
C ARG A 102 -4.35 -9.46 -2.26
N HIS A 103 -4.36 -10.80 -2.17
CA HIS A 103 -3.43 -11.72 -2.85
C HIS A 103 -4.06 -13.09 -3.15
#